data_AF-A0A2V1IN16-F1
#
_entry.id   AF-A0A2V1IN16-F1
#
_cell.length_a   1.000
_cell.length_b   1.000
_cell.length_c   1.000
_cell.angle_alpha   90.00
_cell.angle_beta   90.00
_cell.angle_gamma   90.00
#
_symmetry.space_group_name_H-M   'P 1'
#
loop_
_entity.id
_entity.type
_entity.pdbx_description
1 polymer ?
#
loop_
_entity_poly.entity_id
_entity_poly.type
_entity_poly.pdbx_seq_one_letter_code
_entity_poly.pdbx_strand_id
1 'polypeptide(L)'
;MLLPPEADTYLIDVRGAMAGIGERVGMAPNYWGMKVIFPNDTIGLMLRHGNTSFGDIFDKRQSILTLTIGGEVVWSEDIGAFDNASGCYNTLQLFVDRGQRRLELRGGGKKMTDIFLTDLDMTGSPECVSIWSKGQLTVSSYSVETTFSPSGSLATGWDSKALEEYLKASADPLEGYWQYLDRENNPQYARLGGRYLLAVVRNESGEAYDIIYVGGAETYASEWQPMMRKGCLRPTIFLDHYDLEWIDSTFEPITRDVHAQVTDDAILSLSFPLLKTTVRFSKMRLK
;
A
#
# COMPACT_ATOMS: atom_id res chain seq x y z
N MET A 1 4.96 -14.00 -5.72
CA MET A 1 4.87 -13.33 -4.40
C MET A 1 3.49 -12.71 -4.29
N LEU A 2 2.78 -12.93 -3.19
CA LEU A 2 1.50 -12.26 -2.94
C LEU A 2 1.75 -10.79 -2.57
N LEU A 3 0.86 -9.92 -3.02
CA LEU A 3 0.94 -8.48 -2.82
C LEU A 3 -0.15 -8.01 -1.84
N PRO A 4 0.15 -7.02 -0.98
CA PRO A 4 -0.86 -6.43 -0.10
C PRO A 4 -1.89 -5.66 -0.93
N PRO A 5 -3.19 -6.02 -0.90
CA PRO A 5 -4.20 -5.36 -1.73
C PRO A 5 -4.49 -3.90 -1.31
N GLU A 6 -4.13 -3.53 -0.08
CA GLU A 6 -4.33 -2.20 0.49
C GLU A 6 -3.20 -1.19 0.15
N ALA A 7 -2.14 -1.61 -0.57
CA ALA A 7 -1.10 -0.68 -1.02
C ALA A 7 -1.56 0.18 -2.21
N ASP A 8 -1.07 1.41 -2.26
CA ASP A 8 -1.35 2.37 -3.33
C ASP A 8 -0.31 2.29 -4.44
N THR A 9 0.94 2.02 -4.09
CA THR A 9 2.00 1.84 -5.09
C THR A 9 2.75 0.52 -4.91
N TYR A 10 3.25 0.01 -6.03
CA TYR A 10 4.06 -1.21 -6.10
C TYR A 10 5.24 -0.94 -7.02
N LEU A 11 6.46 -1.03 -6.49
CA LEU A 11 7.69 -1.02 -7.24
C LEU A 11 8.26 -2.43 -7.29
N ILE A 12 8.15 -3.07 -8.44
CA ILE A 12 8.67 -4.42 -8.68
C ILE A 12 10.01 -4.29 -9.39
N ASP A 13 11.08 -4.84 -8.81
CA ASP A 13 12.41 -4.86 -9.41
C ASP A 13 12.92 -6.31 -9.55
N VAL A 14 13.36 -6.67 -10.75
CA VAL A 14 13.94 -7.99 -11.03
C VAL A 14 15.25 -7.83 -11.79
N ARG A 15 16.34 -8.36 -11.22
CA ARG A 15 17.64 -8.41 -11.90
C ARG A 15 18.01 -9.84 -12.25
N GLY A 16 18.04 -10.14 -13.55
CA GLY A 16 18.27 -11.48 -14.08
C GLY A 16 19.34 -11.51 -15.19
N ALA A 17 20.05 -12.62 -15.26
CA ALA A 17 20.99 -12.94 -16.33
C ALA A 17 20.49 -14.14 -17.14
N MET A 18 20.26 -13.93 -18.44
CA MET A 18 19.72 -14.97 -19.32
C MET A 18 20.84 -15.68 -20.08
N ALA A 19 20.83 -17.01 -20.06
CA ALA A 19 21.75 -17.82 -20.85
C ALA A 19 21.21 -18.07 -22.27
N GLY A 20 22.11 -18.26 -23.24
CA GLY A 20 21.75 -18.69 -24.60
C GLY A 20 21.20 -17.58 -25.51
N ILE A 21 21.48 -16.32 -25.18
CA ILE A 21 21.10 -15.12 -25.97
C ILE A 21 22.24 -14.57 -26.84
N GLY A 22 23.24 -15.41 -27.15
CA GLY A 22 24.36 -15.03 -28.03
C GLY A 22 23.93 -14.73 -29.47
N GLU A 23 24.88 -14.22 -30.24
CA GLU A 23 24.71 -13.74 -31.62
C GLU A 23 24.08 -14.79 -32.53
N ARG A 24 23.11 -14.36 -33.34
CA ARG A 24 22.31 -15.22 -34.21
C ARG A 24 21.46 -14.39 -35.14
N VAL A 25 20.98 -14.98 -36.23
CA VAL A 25 19.95 -14.33 -37.06
C VAL A 25 18.62 -14.30 -36.30
N GLY A 26 18.01 -13.12 -36.19
CA GLY A 26 16.71 -12.92 -35.58
C GLY A 26 16.71 -12.97 -34.04
N MET A 27 15.53 -13.17 -33.46
CA MET A 27 15.34 -13.16 -32.00
C MET A 27 15.78 -14.47 -31.35
N ALA A 28 16.43 -14.37 -30.19
CA ALA A 28 16.81 -15.52 -29.38
C ALA A 28 15.59 -16.36 -28.98
N PRO A 29 15.71 -17.71 -28.96
CA PRO A 29 14.63 -18.57 -28.49
C PRO A 29 14.43 -18.44 -26.97
N ASN A 30 15.46 -17.96 -26.27
CA ASN A 30 15.46 -17.73 -24.84
C ASN A 30 15.09 -16.26 -24.55
N TYR A 31 14.15 -16.06 -23.64
CA TYR A 31 13.72 -14.75 -23.15
C TYR A 31 13.10 -14.87 -21.76
N TRP A 32 13.00 -13.76 -21.06
CA TRP A 32 12.47 -13.74 -19.70
C TRP A 32 11.63 -12.50 -19.47
N GLY A 33 10.93 -12.48 -18.35
CA GLY A 33 10.04 -11.40 -18.03
C GLY A 33 9.45 -11.52 -16.64
N MET A 34 8.54 -10.60 -16.37
CA MET A 34 7.70 -10.63 -15.18
C MET A 34 6.23 -10.47 -15.57
N LYS A 35 5.35 -10.87 -14.66
CA LYS A 35 3.92 -10.58 -14.73
C LYS A 35 3.44 -10.04 -13.39
N VAL A 36 2.59 -9.03 -13.44
CA VAL A 36 1.79 -8.54 -12.31
C VAL A 36 0.35 -8.91 -12.59
N ILE A 37 -0.20 -9.75 -11.73
CA ILE A 37 -1.52 -10.35 -11.88
C ILE A 37 -2.50 -9.55 -11.05
N PHE A 38 -3.59 -9.14 -11.67
CA PHE A 38 -4.76 -8.50 -11.07
C PHE A 38 -5.93 -9.50 -11.11
N PRO A 39 -7.03 -9.26 -10.37
CA PRO A 39 -8.15 -10.19 -10.32
C PRO A 39 -8.75 -10.53 -11.70
N ASN A 40 -8.77 -9.53 -12.60
CA ASN A 40 -9.44 -9.64 -13.89
C ASN A 40 -8.49 -9.54 -15.10
N ASP A 41 -7.20 -9.28 -14.86
CA ASP A 41 -6.27 -8.91 -15.93
C ASP A 41 -4.80 -9.12 -15.49
N THR A 42 -3.84 -9.01 -16.40
CA THR A 42 -2.42 -9.24 -16.13
C THR A 42 -1.56 -8.31 -16.97
N ILE A 43 -0.67 -7.59 -16.28
CA ILE A 43 0.44 -6.87 -16.93
C ILE A 43 1.59 -7.85 -17.11
N GLY A 44 2.09 -7.97 -18.33
CA GLY A 44 3.27 -8.76 -18.66
C GLY A 44 4.37 -7.88 -19.23
N LEU A 45 5.59 -8.10 -18.77
CA LEU A 45 6.78 -7.46 -19.31
C LEU A 45 7.74 -8.55 -19.80
N MET A 46 8.21 -8.47 -21.04
CA MET A 46 9.10 -9.45 -21.64
C MET A 46 10.33 -8.76 -22.25
N LEU A 47 11.52 -9.21 -21.89
CA LEU A 47 12.78 -8.81 -22.52
C LEU A 47 13.30 -9.95 -23.40
N ARG A 48 13.53 -9.64 -24.68
CA ARG A 48 14.05 -10.58 -25.65
C ARG A 48 15.14 -9.94 -26.50
N HIS A 49 16.28 -10.62 -26.61
CA HIS A 49 17.42 -10.15 -27.40
C HIS A 49 17.46 -10.81 -28.76
N GLY A 50 18.13 -10.18 -29.71
CA GLY A 50 18.35 -10.72 -31.04
C GLY A 50 19.28 -9.85 -31.88
N ASN A 51 19.29 -10.13 -33.17
CA ASN A 51 19.98 -9.33 -34.17
C ASN A 51 19.06 -9.09 -35.37
N THR A 52 19.18 -7.93 -36.00
CA THR A 52 18.44 -7.62 -37.24
C THR A 52 18.82 -8.54 -38.39
N SER A 53 20.12 -8.78 -38.59
CA SER A 53 20.64 -9.57 -39.70
C SER A 53 22.08 -10.03 -39.41
N PHE A 54 22.24 -11.07 -38.59
CA PHE A 54 23.57 -11.52 -38.16
C PHE A 54 24.48 -11.91 -39.32
N GLY A 55 25.68 -11.31 -39.34
CA GLY A 55 26.68 -11.48 -40.40
C GLY A 55 26.58 -10.47 -41.54
N ASP A 56 25.59 -9.56 -41.52
CA ASP A 56 25.50 -8.43 -42.45
C ASP A 56 26.26 -7.20 -41.92
N ILE A 57 26.73 -6.32 -42.82
CA ILE A 57 27.42 -5.08 -42.44
C ILE A 57 26.51 -4.10 -41.68
N PHE A 58 25.19 -4.22 -41.85
CA PHE A 58 24.17 -3.44 -41.15
C PHE A 58 23.58 -4.19 -39.96
N ASP A 59 24.22 -5.29 -39.51
CA ASP A 59 23.75 -6.03 -38.34
C ASP A 59 23.71 -5.13 -37.10
N LYS A 60 22.60 -5.19 -36.39
CA LYS A 60 22.39 -4.49 -35.13
C LYS A 60 21.87 -5.47 -34.10
N ARG A 61 22.55 -5.55 -32.97
CA ARG A 61 22.02 -6.16 -31.76
C ARG A 61 20.77 -5.39 -31.32
N GLN A 62 19.72 -6.13 -30.98
CA GLN A 62 18.46 -5.58 -30.52
C GLN A 62 18.10 -6.15 -29.16
N SER A 63 17.44 -5.34 -28.35
CA SER A 63 16.84 -5.74 -27.09
C SER A 63 15.39 -5.27 -27.08
N ILE A 64 14.50 -6.16 -27.52
CA ILE A 64 13.08 -5.85 -27.60
C ILE A 64 12.46 -6.02 -26.22
N LEU A 65 11.91 -4.93 -25.69
CA LEU A 65 11.07 -4.94 -24.49
C LEU A 65 9.61 -4.85 -24.92
N THR A 66 8.79 -5.79 -24.45
CA THR A 66 7.37 -5.86 -24.80
C THR A 66 6.51 -5.78 -23.54
N LEU A 67 5.54 -4.88 -23.55
CA LEU A 67 4.49 -4.76 -22.55
C LEU A 67 3.20 -5.40 -23.09
N THR A 68 2.59 -6.26 -22.30
CA THR A 68 1.29 -6.86 -22.58
C THR A 68 0.29 -6.55 -21.47
N ILE A 69 -0.96 -6.29 -21.82
CA ILE A 69 -2.10 -6.16 -20.90
C ILE A 69 -3.19 -7.10 -21.42
N GLY A 70 -3.78 -7.93 -20.57
CA GLY A 70 -4.77 -8.94 -20.99
C GLY A 70 -4.21 -10.03 -21.92
N GLY A 71 -2.89 -10.13 -22.03
CA GLY A 71 -2.22 -10.96 -23.03
C GLY A 71 -2.05 -10.30 -24.41
N GLU A 72 -2.62 -9.13 -24.63
CA GLU A 72 -2.45 -8.34 -25.85
C GLU A 72 -1.21 -7.45 -25.76
N VAL A 73 -0.49 -7.29 -26.86
CA VAL A 73 0.69 -6.41 -26.92
C VAL A 73 0.22 -4.96 -27.02
N VAL A 74 0.49 -4.17 -25.99
CA VAL A 74 0.14 -2.74 -25.95
C VAL A 74 1.33 -1.85 -26.33
N TRP A 75 2.56 -2.32 -26.13
CA TRP A 75 3.77 -1.59 -26.47
C TRP A 75 4.94 -2.55 -26.69
N SER A 76 5.79 -2.25 -27.68
CA SER A 76 6.99 -3.06 -27.96
C SER A 76 8.04 -2.26 -28.73
N GLU A 77 9.24 -2.11 -28.17
CA GLU A 77 10.31 -1.33 -28.80
C GLU A 77 11.71 -1.95 -28.57
N ASP A 78 12.65 -1.55 -29.42
CA ASP A 78 14.07 -1.86 -29.28
C ASP A 78 14.77 -0.86 -28.35
N ILE A 79 15.20 -1.35 -27.19
CA ILE A 79 15.75 -0.53 -26.12
C ILE A 79 17.25 -0.80 -25.97
N GLY A 80 18.07 0.17 -26.39
CA GLY A 80 19.54 0.08 -26.35
C GLY A 80 20.16 0.07 -24.94
N ALA A 81 19.38 0.16 -23.87
CA ALA A 81 19.87 0.22 -22.49
C ALA A 81 20.26 -1.15 -21.90
N PHE A 82 19.84 -2.26 -22.52
CA PHE A 82 20.07 -3.60 -22.02
C PHE A 82 21.35 -4.25 -22.55
N ASP A 83 22.08 -4.94 -21.67
CA ASP A 83 23.22 -5.77 -22.07
C ASP A 83 22.70 -7.03 -22.78
N ASN A 84 23.17 -7.24 -24.01
CA ASN A 84 22.67 -8.30 -24.90
C ASN A 84 23.61 -9.53 -24.98
N ALA A 85 24.64 -9.60 -24.14
CA ALA A 85 25.53 -10.75 -24.07
C ALA A 85 24.98 -11.84 -23.13
N SER A 86 25.23 -13.11 -23.48
CA SER A 86 24.75 -14.26 -22.70
C SER A 86 25.33 -14.26 -21.29
N GLY A 87 24.46 -14.37 -20.28
CA GLY A 87 24.85 -14.34 -18.88
C GLY A 87 25.08 -12.94 -18.30
N CYS A 88 24.89 -11.86 -19.08
CA CYS A 88 24.90 -10.51 -18.53
C CYS A 88 23.60 -10.22 -17.77
N TYR A 89 23.73 -9.48 -16.67
CA TYR A 89 22.61 -9.09 -15.83
C TYR A 89 21.90 -7.87 -16.40
N ASN A 90 20.58 -7.97 -16.48
CA ASN A 90 19.68 -6.88 -16.82
C ASN A 90 18.65 -6.70 -15.69
N THR A 91 18.29 -5.46 -15.41
CA THR A 91 17.21 -5.11 -14.49
C THR A 91 15.97 -4.72 -15.28
N LEU A 92 14.83 -5.29 -14.91
CA LEU A 92 13.51 -4.83 -15.29
C LEU A 92 12.81 -4.31 -14.04
N GLN A 93 12.20 -3.13 -14.15
CA GLN A 93 11.43 -2.53 -13.07
C GLN A 93 10.10 -2.03 -13.60
N LEU A 94 9.06 -2.33 -12.83
CA LEU A 94 7.68 -1.94 -13.08
C LEU A 94 7.18 -1.19 -11.87
N PHE A 95 6.79 0.07 -12.05
CA PHE A 95 6.13 0.86 -11.03
C PHE A 95 4.65 0.98 -11.35
N VAL A 96 3.80 0.54 -10.42
CA VAL A 96 2.34 0.62 -10.51
C VAL A 96 1.87 1.60 -9.43
N ASP A 97 1.30 2.72 -9.84
CA ASP A 97 0.66 3.70 -8.95
C ASP A 97 -0.85 3.67 -9.18
N ARG A 98 -1.59 3.16 -8.20
CA ARG A 98 -3.05 3.05 -8.26
C ARG A 98 -3.73 4.39 -7.99
N GLY A 99 -3.14 5.23 -7.13
CA GLY A 99 -3.69 6.52 -6.77
C GLY A 99 -3.68 7.50 -7.94
N GLN A 100 -2.57 7.53 -8.69
CA GLN A 100 -2.42 8.35 -9.90
C GLN A 100 -2.82 7.63 -11.18
N ARG A 101 -3.19 6.35 -11.10
CA ARG A 101 -3.47 5.47 -12.25
C ARG A 101 -2.34 5.51 -13.27
N ARG A 102 -1.12 5.21 -12.83
CA ARG A 102 0.09 5.35 -13.63
C ARG A 102 0.91 4.06 -13.64
N LEU A 103 1.48 3.75 -14.80
CA LEU A 103 2.38 2.64 -15.01
C LEU A 103 3.71 3.14 -15.58
N GLU A 104 4.83 2.84 -14.92
CA GLU A 104 6.17 3.18 -15.41
C GLU A 104 7.01 1.92 -15.63
N LEU A 105 7.72 1.89 -16.77
CA LEU A 105 8.74 0.89 -17.06
C LEU A 105 10.10 1.52 -17.02
N ARG A 106 11.00 0.88 -16.26
CA ARG A 106 12.42 1.23 -16.22
C ARG A 106 13.25 -0.03 -16.40
N GLY A 107 14.45 0.12 -16.95
CA GLY A 107 15.32 -1.02 -17.13
C GLY A 107 16.70 -0.68 -17.68
N GLY A 108 17.56 -1.68 -17.67
CA GLY A 108 18.87 -1.64 -18.30
C GLY A 108 19.87 -2.64 -17.72
N GLY A 109 21.03 -2.77 -18.36
CA GLY A 109 22.11 -3.67 -17.92
C GLY A 109 22.98 -3.06 -16.81
N LYS A 110 23.62 -1.93 -17.15
CA LYS A 110 24.57 -1.21 -16.28
C LYS A 110 23.97 0.00 -15.57
N LYS A 111 23.00 0.66 -16.21
CA LYS A 111 22.31 1.85 -15.68
C LYS A 111 20.83 1.68 -15.88
N MET A 112 20.07 2.17 -14.91
CA MET A 112 18.63 2.23 -15.00
C MET A 112 18.22 3.40 -15.88
N THR A 113 17.30 3.15 -16.82
CA THR A 113 16.77 4.17 -17.74
C THR A 113 15.25 4.13 -17.67
N ASP A 114 14.62 5.30 -17.73
CA ASP A 114 13.18 5.42 -17.91
C ASP A 114 12.83 5.05 -19.36
N ILE A 115 11.97 4.06 -19.54
CA ILE A 115 11.70 3.47 -20.86
C ILE A 115 10.31 3.85 -21.35
N PHE A 116 9.31 3.75 -20.49
CA PHE A 116 7.91 3.91 -20.90
C PHE A 116 7.06 4.40 -19.72
N LEU A 117 6.04 5.18 -20.06
CA LEU A 117 5.06 5.73 -19.14
C LEU A 117 3.69 5.70 -19.81
N THR A 118 2.69 5.14 -19.13
CA THR A 118 1.30 5.14 -19.58
C THR A 118 0.33 5.22 -18.41
N ASP A 119 -0.92 5.53 -18.71
CA ASP A 119 -2.03 5.41 -17.76
C ASP A 119 -2.33 3.94 -17.47
N LEU A 120 -2.70 3.66 -16.22
CA LEU A 120 -3.13 2.36 -15.73
C LEU A 120 -4.66 2.25 -15.84
N ASP A 121 -5.11 1.51 -16.86
CA ASP A 121 -6.52 1.23 -17.11
C ASP A 121 -6.97 -0.13 -16.55
N MET A 122 -6.52 -0.44 -15.33
CA MET A 122 -6.90 -1.67 -14.64
C MET A 122 -7.60 -1.35 -13.33
N THR A 123 -8.65 -2.12 -13.03
CA THR A 123 -9.40 -2.03 -11.77
C THR A 123 -8.93 -3.10 -10.78
N GLY A 124 -8.97 -2.75 -9.49
CA GLY A 124 -8.57 -3.66 -8.41
C GLY A 124 -7.11 -3.47 -7.99
N SER A 125 -6.65 -4.35 -7.11
CA SER A 125 -5.28 -4.34 -6.60
C SER A 125 -4.48 -5.49 -7.20
N PRO A 126 -3.19 -5.29 -7.50
CA PRO A 126 -2.28 -6.39 -7.82
C PRO A 126 -2.36 -7.49 -6.75
N GLU A 127 -2.54 -8.74 -7.17
CA GLU A 127 -2.62 -9.90 -6.27
C GLU A 127 -1.26 -10.57 -6.12
N CYS A 128 -0.52 -10.71 -7.24
CA CYS A 128 0.78 -11.34 -7.20
C CYS A 128 1.72 -10.94 -8.34
N VAL A 129 3.00 -11.12 -8.09
CA VAL A 129 4.07 -11.02 -9.09
C VAL A 129 4.65 -12.40 -9.37
N SER A 130 4.88 -12.69 -10.65
CA SER A 130 5.61 -13.87 -11.09
C SER A 130 6.76 -13.48 -12.02
N ILE A 131 7.91 -14.15 -11.86
CA ILE A 131 9.04 -14.09 -12.79
C ILE A 131 9.00 -15.36 -13.61
N TRP A 132 9.20 -15.23 -14.92
CA TRP A 132 9.16 -16.37 -15.81
C TRP A 132 10.27 -16.27 -16.86
N SER A 133 10.65 -17.42 -17.41
CA SER A 133 11.64 -17.47 -18.47
C SER A 133 11.40 -18.67 -19.38
N LYS A 134 11.80 -18.52 -20.63
CA LYS A 134 12.01 -19.61 -21.56
C LYS A 134 13.53 -19.77 -21.71
N GLY A 135 14.08 -20.85 -21.15
CA GLY A 135 15.53 -21.05 -21.02
C GLY A 135 16.01 -20.91 -19.58
N GLN A 136 17.32 -20.81 -19.40
CA GLN A 136 17.94 -20.72 -18.07
C GLN A 136 18.17 -19.26 -17.68
N LEU A 137 17.40 -18.79 -16.70
CA LEU A 137 17.54 -17.47 -16.08
C LEU A 137 18.20 -17.60 -14.71
N THR A 138 19.26 -16.84 -14.46
CA THR A 138 19.83 -16.65 -13.12
C THR A 138 19.31 -15.34 -12.55
N VAL A 139 18.43 -15.42 -11.54
CA VAL A 139 17.92 -14.25 -10.82
C VAL A 139 18.89 -13.90 -9.70
N SER A 140 19.39 -12.66 -9.68
CA SER A 140 20.28 -12.14 -8.64
C SER A 140 19.54 -11.35 -7.56
N SER A 141 18.52 -10.58 -7.96
CA SER A 141 17.65 -9.87 -7.03
C SER A 141 16.22 -9.89 -7.56
N TYR A 142 15.31 -9.93 -6.59
CA TYR A 142 13.89 -9.73 -6.79
C TYR A 142 13.37 -9.02 -5.55
N SER A 143 12.83 -7.83 -5.73
CA SER A 143 12.21 -7.06 -4.66
C SER A 143 10.87 -6.49 -5.11
N VAL A 144 10.00 -6.32 -4.11
CA VAL A 144 8.77 -5.55 -4.25
C VAL A 144 8.77 -4.57 -3.09
N GLU A 145 8.67 -3.29 -3.42
CA GLU A 145 8.43 -2.23 -2.45
C GLU A 145 7.01 -1.73 -2.62
N THR A 146 6.31 -1.50 -1.51
CA THR A 146 4.93 -1.03 -1.51
C THR A 146 4.79 0.18 -0.62
N THR A 147 4.00 1.15 -1.05
CA THR A 147 3.62 2.28 -0.19
C THR A 147 2.13 2.28 0.06
N PHE A 148 1.75 2.62 1.29
CA PHE A 148 0.37 2.78 1.71
C PHE A 148 0.11 4.27 1.91
N SER A 149 -0.92 4.79 1.27
CA SER A 149 -1.56 6.05 1.61
C SER A 149 -2.39 5.79 2.87
N PRO A 150 -2.12 6.53 3.95
CA PRO A 150 -2.91 6.38 5.16
C PRO A 150 -4.41 6.59 4.95
N SER A 151 -4.77 7.40 3.95
CA SER A 151 -6.17 7.64 3.59
C SER A 151 -6.87 6.47 2.94
N GLY A 152 -6.16 5.62 2.20
CA GLY A 152 -6.72 4.39 1.66
C GLY A 152 -6.82 3.32 2.74
N SER A 153 -5.73 3.07 3.47
CA SER A 153 -5.65 1.95 4.41
C SER A 153 -6.50 2.12 5.67
N LEU A 154 -6.73 3.36 6.10
CA LEU A 154 -7.53 3.66 7.29
C LEU A 154 -8.94 4.11 6.97
N ALA A 155 -9.33 4.28 5.70
CA ALA A 155 -10.71 4.64 5.36
C ALA A 155 -11.69 3.60 5.92
N THR A 156 -12.74 4.08 6.58
CA THR A 156 -13.88 3.24 6.93
C THR A 156 -14.96 3.35 5.86
N GLY A 157 -15.93 2.42 5.87
CA GLY A 157 -17.10 2.49 5.00
C GLY A 157 -18.10 3.60 5.35
N TRP A 158 -17.82 4.39 6.38
CA TRP A 158 -18.70 5.45 6.84
C TRP A 158 -18.55 6.72 5.99
N ASP A 159 -19.69 7.28 5.59
CA ASP A 159 -19.80 8.71 5.32
C ASP A 159 -20.36 9.45 6.53
N SER A 160 -20.16 10.76 6.58
CA SER A 160 -20.54 11.57 7.74
C SER A 160 -22.05 11.53 8.06
N LYS A 161 -22.91 11.42 7.05
CA LYS A 161 -24.36 11.41 7.23
C LYS A 161 -24.83 10.05 7.74
N ALA A 162 -24.34 8.97 7.14
CA ALA A 162 -24.63 7.61 7.57
C ALA A 162 -24.19 7.37 9.03
N LEU A 163 -23.00 7.86 9.39
CA LEU A 163 -22.49 7.77 10.76
C LEU A 163 -23.37 8.54 11.76
N GLU A 164 -23.80 9.75 11.41
CA GLU A 164 -24.68 10.56 12.26
C GLU A 164 -26.05 9.89 12.46
N GLU A 165 -26.66 9.36 11.39
CA GLU A 165 -27.93 8.65 11.45
C GLU A 165 -27.85 7.38 12.30
N TYR A 166 -26.77 6.60 12.12
CA TYR A 166 -26.49 5.41 12.92
C TYR A 166 -26.37 5.74 14.41
N LEU A 167 -25.55 6.73 14.75
CA LEU A 167 -25.32 7.11 16.15
C LEU A 167 -26.58 7.67 16.83
N LYS A 168 -27.47 8.36 16.10
CA LYS A 168 -28.76 8.82 16.64
C LYS A 168 -29.71 7.68 16.98
N ALA A 169 -29.62 6.56 16.27
CA ALA A 169 -30.45 5.39 16.50
C ALA A 169 -29.85 4.44 17.57
N SER A 170 -28.58 4.61 17.93
CA SER A 170 -27.89 3.73 18.86
C SER A 170 -28.37 3.91 20.30
N ALA A 171 -28.54 2.78 20.99
CA ALA A 171 -28.79 2.71 22.43
C ALA A 171 -27.54 2.29 23.22
N ASP A 172 -26.41 2.08 22.56
CA ASP A 172 -25.17 1.64 23.19
C ASP A 172 -24.50 2.82 23.93
N PRO A 173 -24.22 2.70 25.23
CA PRO A 173 -23.63 3.78 26.02
C PRO A 173 -22.18 4.09 25.62
N LEU A 174 -21.46 3.21 24.91
CA LEU A 174 -20.13 3.53 24.39
C LEU A 174 -20.19 4.24 23.04
N GLU A 175 -21.21 3.94 22.23
CA GLU A 175 -21.35 4.57 20.92
C GLU A 175 -21.71 6.05 21.02
N GLY A 176 -21.12 6.86 20.14
CA GLY A 176 -21.38 8.29 20.07
C GLY A 176 -20.15 9.09 19.67
N TYR A 177 -20.31 10.42 19.68
CA TYR A 177 -19.19 11.34 19.49
C TYR A 177 -18.49 11.63 20.82
N TRP A 178 -17.17 11.64 20.77
CA TRP A 178 -16.28 11.83 21.90
C TRP A 178 -15.36 13.00 21.58
N GLN A 179 -15.48 14.07 22.36
CA GLN A 179 -14.70 15.30 22.18
C GLN A 179 -13.54 15.32 23.18
N TYR A 180 -12.36 15.75 22.73
CA TYR A 180 -11.21 15.95 23.61
C TYR A 180 -11.57 16.77 24.85
N LEU A 181 -11.26 16.23 26.03
CA LEU A 181 -11.52 16.86 27.32
C LEU A 181 -10.20 17.40 27.91
N ASP A 182 -9.30 16.50 28.28
CA ASP A 182 -8.01 16.85 28.87
C ASP A 182 -6.95 15.78 28.56
N ARG A 183 -5.73 16.01 29.05
CA ARG A 183 -4.66 15.02 29.04
C ARG A 183 -3.80 15.16 30.28
N GLU A 184 -3.27 14.05 30.72
CA GLU A 184 -2.18 13.97 31.68
C GLU A 184 -1.01 13.30 30.95
N ASN A 185 -0.01 14.09 30.54
CA ASN A 185 1.08 13.57 29.71
C ASN A 185 2.42 14.15 30.11
N ASN A 186 3.48 13.38 29.86
CA ASN A 186 4.83 13.90 29.83
C ASN A 186 5.23 14.26 28.38
N PRO A 187 5.38 15.56 28.03
CA PRO A 187 5.65 16.01 26.66
C PRO A 187 6.98 15.55 26.07
N GLN A 188 7.88 15.00 26.89
CA GLN A 188 9.13 14.39 26.45
C GLN A 188 8.89 13.00 25.82
N TYR A 189 7.88 12.26 26.30
CA TYR A 189 7.56 10.91 25.84
C TYR A 189 6.45 10.88 24.79
N ALA A 190 5.43 11.73 24.95
CA ALA A 190 4.35 11.82 23.98
C ALA A 190 3.78 13.22 23.88
N ARG A 191 3.51 13.64 22.64
CA ARG A 191 2.80 14.87 22.32
C ARG A 191 1.52 14.47 21.60
N LEU A 192 0.39 15.03 22.06
CA LEU A 192 -0.88 14.78 21.40
C LEU A 192 -0.86 15.38 20.00
N GLY A 193 -1.29 14.60 19.01
CA GLY A 193 -1.35 15.05 17.62
C GLY A 193 -2.49 16.02 17.29
N GLY A 194 -3.37 16.34 18.24
CA GLY A 194 -4.44 17.33 18.08
C GLY A 194 -5.55 17.18 19.11
N ARG A 195 -6.47 18.14 19.17
CA ARG A 195 -7.68 18.10 20.01
C ARG A 195 -8.80 17.40 19.25
N TYR A 196 -8.76 16.08 19.27
CA TYR A 196 -9.62 15.27 18.40
C TYR A 196 -11.11 15.34 18.76
N LEU A 197 -11.93 15.28 17.71
CA LEU A 197 -13.30 14.79 17.74
C LEU A 197 -13.30 13.38 17.15
N LEU A 198 -13.79 12.43 17.92
CA LEU A 198 -13.85 11.02 17.57
C LEU A 198 -15.30 10.56 17.54
N ALA A 199 -15.59 9.51 16.77
CA ALA A 199 -16.79 8.72 16.91
C ALA A 199 -16.40 7.31 17.35
N VAL A 200 -17.15 6.70 18.25
CA VAL A 200 -17.00 5.29 18.58
C VAL A 200 -18.25 4.57 18.09
N VAL A 201 -18.06 3.51 17.30
CA VAL A 201 -19.13 2.68 16.73
C VAL A 201 -18.76 1.21 16.86
N ARG A 202 -19.73 0.34 17.03
CA ARG A 202 -19.48 -1.11 16.94
C ARG A 202 -18.99 -1.46 15.54
N ASN A 203 -17.98 -2.32 15.48
CA ASN A 203 -17.41 -2.78 14.22
C ASN A 203 -18.37 -3.73 13.49
N GLU A 204 -18.09 -4.02 12.22
CA GLU A 204 -18.96 -4.88 11.39
C GLU A 204 -19.14 -6.30 11.95
N SER A 205 -18.15 -6.85 12.66
CA SER A 205 -18.26 -8.17 13.28
C SER A 205 -19.10 -8.18 14.56
N GLY A 206 -19.34 -7.01 15.17
CA GLY A 206 -20.05 -6.88 16.43
C GLY A 206 -19.20 -7.13 17.68
N GLU A 207 -17.96 -7.59 17.53
CA GLU A 207 -17.09 -8.05 18.62
C GLU A 207 -16.25 -6.93 19.25
N ALA A 208 -16.07 -5.82 18.56
CA ALA A 208 -15.23 -4.70 18.98
C ALA A 208 -15.88 -3.36 18.58
N TYR A 209 -15.23 -2.26 18.91
CA TYR A 209 -15.62 -0.93 18.47
C TYR A 209 -14.50 -0.27 17.70
N ASP A 210 -14.83 0.39 16.60
CA ASP A 210 -13.92 1.24 15.87
C ASP A 210 -13.98 2.66 16.42
N ILE A 211 -12.80 3.25 16.64
CA ILE A 211 -12.65 4.67 16.92
C ILE A 211 -12.41 5.34 15.57
N ILE A 212 -13.34 6.20 15.16
CA ILE A 212 -13.30 6.92 13.88
C ILE A 212 -12.87 8.37 14.13
N TYR A 213 -11.89 8.83 13.36
CA TYR A 213 -11.48 10.23 13.33
C TYR A 213 -12.53 11.07 12.61
N VAL A 214 -13.06 12.09 13.29
CA VAL A 214 -14.02 13.05 12.71
C VAL A 214 -13.33 14.38 12.42
N GLY A 215 -12.43 14.83 13.29
CA GLY A 215 -11.70 16.08 13.11
C GLY A 215 -10.75 16.40 14.25
N GLY A 216 -10.07 17.55 14.15
CA GLY A 216 -9.25 18.11 15.24
C GLY A 216 -7.78 17.66 15.28
N ALA A 217 -7.26 17.04 14.22
CA ALA A 217 -5.82 16.83 14.08
C ALA A 217 -5.08 18.17 13.89
N GLU A 218 -3.93 18.32 14.55
CA GLU A 218 -3.03 19.48 14.44
C GLU A 218 -1.70 19.07 13.80
N THR A 219 -1.19 17.88 14.15
CA THR A 219 0.00 17.26 13.57
C THR A 219 -0.38 16.38 12.38
N TYR A 220 0.30 16.56 11.24
CA TYR A 220 -0.04 15.89 9.97
C TYR A 220 -1.52 16.07 9.57
N ALA A 221 -2.10 17.24 9.86
CA ALA A 221 -3.53 17.50 9.64
C ALA A 221 -3.97 17.35 8.18
N SER A 222 -3.10 17.59 7.19
CA SER A 222 -3.38 17.36 5.76
C SER A 222 -3.59 15.89 5.42
N GLU A 223 -2.94 15.00 6.16
CA GLU A 223 -2.96 13.56 5.92
C GLU A 223 -4.18 12.88 6.57
N TRP A 224 -4.76 13.49 7.61
CA TRP A 224 -5.95 12.99 8.29
C TRP A 224 -7.22 13.48 7.61
N GLN A 225 -7.97 12.54 7.04
CA GLN A 225 -9.29 12.79 6.45
C GLN A 225 -10.38 12.28 7.41
N PRO A 226 -11.50 13.00 7.56
CA PRO A 226 -12.64 12.48 8.31
C PRO A 226 -13.04 11.09 7.85
N MET A 227 -13.54 10.28 8.79
CA MET A 227 -13.95 8.88 8.60
C MET A 227 -12.80 7.87 8.48
N MET A 228 -11.55 8.27 8.71
CA MET A 228 -10.46 7.32 8.93
C MET A 228 -10.58 6.63 10.29
N ARG A 229 -10.22 5.36 10.38
CA ARG A 229 -10.02 4.64 11.64
C ARG A 229 -8.83 5.24 12.38
N LYS A 230 -9.06 5.62 13.63
CA LYS A 230 -8.06 6.14 14.58
C LYS A 230 -7.65 5.11 15.62
N GLY A 231 -8.47 4.08 15.83
CA GLY A 231 -8.18 3.01 16.79
C GLY A 231 -9.28 1.97 16.84
N CYS A 232 -9.11 0.98 17.71
CA CYS A 232 -10.06 -0.09 17.98
C CYS A 232 -10.11 -0.39 19.48
N LEU A 233 -11.32 -0.59 20.02
CA LEU A 233 -11.57 -0.98 21.39
C LEU A 233 -12.10 -2.41 21.43
N ARG A 234 -11.35 -3.31 22.07
CA ARG A 234 -11.76 -4.71 22.26
C ARG A 234 -12.21 -4.90 23.70
N PRO A 235 -13.46 -5.34 23.95
CA PRO A 235 -13.93 -5.59 25.31
C PRO A 235 -13.02 -6.58 26.03
N THR A 236 -12.69 -6.28 27.29
CA THR A 236 -12.03 -7.25 28.17
C THR A 236 -13.06 -7.96 29.04
N ILE A 237 -12.59 -8.84 29.94
CA ILE A 237 -13.45 -9.47 30.95
C ILE A 237 -13.96 -8.49 32.02
N PHE A 238 -13.37 -7.29 32.10
CA PHE A 238 -13.76 -6.27 33.06
C PHE A 238 -14.74 -5.28 32.40
N LEU A 239 -15.80 -4.94 33.12
CA LEU A 239 -16.78 -3.96 32.67
C LEU A 239 -16.10 -2.61 32.41
N ASP A 240 -16.51 -1.97 31.32
CA ASP A 240 -16.04 -0.64 30.89
C ASP A 240 -14.52 -0.54 30.69
N HIS A 241 -13.85 -1.67 30.50
CA HIS A 241 -12.41 -1.75 30.26
C HIS A 241 -12.12 -2.50 28.97
N TYR A 242 -11.25 -1.91 28.15
CA TYR A 242 -10.99 -2.34 26.78
C TYR A 242 -9.49 -2.42 26.49
N ASP A 243 -9.08 -3.42 25.74
CA ASP A 243 -7.79 -3.40 25.06
C ASP A 243 -7.87 -2.39 23.91
N LEU A 244 -6.86 -1.52 23.81
CA LEU A 244 -6.83 -0.42 22.84
C LEU A 244 -5.81 -0.71 21.75
N GLU A 245 -6.21 -0.51 20.51
CA GLU A 245 -5.30 -0.24 19.39
C GLU A 245 -5.45 1.24 19.03
N TRP A 246 -4.36 1.99 18.92
CA TRP A 246 -4.38 3.41 18.58
C TRP A 246 -3.44 3.73 17.44
N ILE A 247 -3.91 4.46 16.44
CA ILE A 247 -3.10 4.90 15.31
C ILE A 247 -2.59 6.31 15.60
N ASP A 248 -1.27 6.44 15.72
CA ASP A 248 -0.64 7.71 16.06
C ASP A 248 -0.67 8.73 14.91
N SER A 249 -0.04 9.89 15.06
CA SER A 249 -0.03 10.91 14.00
C SER A 249 0.80 10.53 12.78
N THR A 250 1.70 9.54 12.90
CA THR A 250 2.54 9.00 11.83
C THR A 250 1.95 7.75 11.19
N PHE A 251 0.70 7.41 11.54
CA PHE A 251 -0.05 6.26 11.02
C PHE A 251 0.48 4.89 11.46
N GLU A 252 1.31 4.88 12.49
CA GLU A 252 1.79 3.65 13.11
C GLU A 252 0.83 3.20 14.22
N PRO A 253 0.49 1.89 14.29
CA PRO A 253 -0.36 1.36 15.33
C PRO A 253 0.43 1.18 16.65
N ILE A 254 -0.13 1.71 17.73
CA ILE A 254 0.26 1.45 19.10
C ILE A 254 -0.68 0.39 19.67
N THR A 255 -0.16 -0.81 19.91
CA THR A 255 -0.92 -1.98 20.37
C THR A 255 -0.40 -2.58 21.67
N ARG A 256 0.77 -2.14 22.14
CA ARG A 256 1.43 -2.72 23.33
C ARG A 256 1.19 -1.86 24.56
N ASP A 257 0.75 -2.50 25.64
CA ASP A 257 0.51 -1.89 26.95
C ASP A 257 -0.34 -0.61 26.86
N VAL A 258 -1.40 -0.67 26.06
CA VAL A 258 -2.38 0.40 25.87
C VAL A 258 -3.78 -0.14 26.15
N HIS A 259 -4.59 0.65 26.84
CA HIS A 259 -5.95 0.27 27.21
C HIS A 259 -6.85 1.50 27.25
N ALA A 260 -8.15 1.26 27.23
CA ALA A 260 -9.15 2.29 27.41
C ALA A 260 -10.11 1.91 28.54
N GLN A 261 -10.61 2.93 29.22
CA GLN A 261 -11.63 2.78 30.25
C GLN A 261 -12.72 3.82 30.07
N VAL A 262 -13.97 3.42 30.26
CA VAL A 262 -15.13 4.31 30.30
C VAL A 262 -15.51 4.54 31.76
N THR A 263 -15.88 5.76 32.10
CA THR A 263 -16.33 6.12 33.46
C THR A 263 -17.58 6.99 33.36
N ASP A 264 -18.57 6.66 34.20
CA ASP A 264 -19.87 7.36 34.31
C ASP A 264 -20.62 7.51 32.97
N ASP A 265 -20.41 6.59 32.02
CA ASP A 265 -20.92 6.65 30.64
C ASP A 265 -20.63 7.97 29.89
N ALA A 266 -19.66 8.75 30.39
CA ALA A 266 -19.44 10.13 29.99
C ALA A 266 -17.98 10.44 29.70
N ILE A 267 -17.03 9.69 30.25
CA ILE A 267 -15.59 9.90 30.07
C ILE A 267 -14.95 8.64 29.48
N LEU A 268 -14.34 8.78 28.30
CA LEU A 268 -13.49 7.77 27.70
C LEU A 268 -12.03 8.15 27.95
N SER A 269 -11.33 7.34 28.73
CA SER A 269 -9.91 7.53 29.04
C SER A 269 -9.06 6.55 28.24
N LEU A 270 -8.13 7.05 27.44
CA LEU A 270 -7.15 6.27 26.71
C LEU A 270 -5.81 6.35 27.44
N SER A 271 -5.27 5.21 27.85
CA SER A 271 -4.06 5.12 28.67
C SER A 271 -2.91 4.50 27.88
N PHE A 272 -1.78 5.20 27.90
CA PHE A 272 -0.50 4.83 27.28
C PHE A 272 0.61 4.77 28.35
N PRO A 273 0.60 3.77 29.25
CA PRO A 273 1.58 3.59 30.33
C PRO A 273 3.05 3.78 29.93
N LEU A 274 3.49 3.14 28.84
CA LEU A 274 4.88 3.24 28.37
C LEU A 274 5.26 4.66 27.96
N LEU A 275 4.29 5.46 27.57
CA LEU A 275 4.43 6.87 27.20
C LEU A 275 4.08 7.83 28.35
N LYS A 276 3.78 7.31 29.56
CA LYS A 276 3.36 8.07 30.74
C LYS A 276 2.28 9.11 30.39
N THR A 277 1.28 8.65 29.65
CA THR A 277 0.27 9.52 29.06
C THR A 277 -1.12 8.92 29.18
N THR A 278 -2.07 9.73 29.61
CA THR A 278 -3.50 9.46 29.56
C THR A 278 -4.20 10.62 28.85
N VAL A 279 -5.11 10.31 27.95
CA VAL A 279 -5.92 11.28 27.20
C VAL A 279 -7.38 10.99 27.47
N ARG A 280 -8.17 12.01 27.83
CA ARG A 280 -9.58 11.83 28.15
C ARG A 280 -10.46 12.56 27.14
N PHE A 281 -11.61 11.95 26.87
CA PHE A 281 -12.64 12.48 25.99
C PHE A 281 -13.97 12.48 26.73
N SER A 282 -14.76 13.53 26.52
CA SER A 282 -16.12 13.64 27.04
C SER A 282 -17.14 13.26 25.97
N LYS A 283 -18.15 12.46 26.34
CA LYS A 283 -19.24 12.09 25.45
C LYS A 283 -20.09 13.30 25.09
N MET A 284 -20.33 13.51 23.80
CA MET A 284 -21.22 14.56 23.31
C MET A 284 -22.67 14.11 23.38
N ARG A 285 -23.56 15.05 23.71
CA ARG A 285 -24.99 14.84 23.56
C ARG A 285 -25.37 15.04 22.10
N LEU A 286 -25.82 13.98 21.44
CA LEU A 286 -26.48 14.06 20.15
C LEU A 286 -27.79 14.83 20.33
N LYS A 287 -27.99 15.87 19.52
CA LYS A 287 -29.25 16.64 19.47
C LYS A 287 -30.16 16.08 18.39
#